data_AF-Q8CH13-F1
#
_entry.id   AF-Q8CH13-F1
#
_cell.length_a   1.000
_cell.length_b   1.000
_cell.length_c   1.000
_cell.angle_alpha   90.00
_cell.angle_beta   90.00
_cell.angle_gamma   90.00
#
_symmetry.space_group_name_H-M   'P 1'
#
loop_
_entity.id
_entity.type
_entity.pdbx_description
1 polymer ?
#
loop_
_entity_poly.entity_id
_entity_poly.type
_entity_poly.pdbx_seq_one_letter_code
_entity_poly.pdbx_strand_id
1 'polypeptide(L)'
;SPRCPSMPPRIHSWTYPGQSQPFADLSPEELTAVMSFLIKHLGPGLVDAAQARPSDNCVFSVELQLPAKAAALAHLDRGGLPPVREALAIIFFGGQPKPNVSELVVGPLPHVHAGCDCGASWRPPALLTVAPC
;
A
#
# COMPACT_ATOMS: atom_id res chain seq x y z
N SER A 1 -30.35 3.85 -40.32
CA SER A 1 -29.41 4.78 -39.67
C SER A 1 -27.99 4.39 -40.00
N PRO A 2 -27.09 5.31 -40.41
CA PRO A 2 -25.70 4.96 -40.65
C PRO A 2 -25.00 4.77 -39.30
N ARG A 3 -24.11 3.76 -39.22
CA ARG A 3 -23.24 3.58 -38.05
C ARG A 3 -21.93 4.30 -38.30
N CYS A 4 -21.49 5.11 -37.35
CA CYS A 4 -20.17 5.72 -37.41
C CYS A 4 -19.09 4.63 -37.26
N PRO A 5 -18.03 4.64 -38.07
CA PRO A 5 -16.92 3.71 -37.91
C PRO A 5 -16.21 4.01 -36.58
N SER A 6 -16.19 3.04 -35.68
CA SER A 6 -15.38 3.09 -34.46
C SER A 6 -13.92 2.91 -34.84
N MET A 7 -13.13 3.99 -34.80
CA MET A 7 -11.69 3.87 -34.88
C MET A 7 -11.18 3.34 -33.53
N PRO A 8 -10.38 2.26 -33.50
CA PRO A 8 -9.75 1.84 -32.25
C PRO A 8 -8.88 2.98 -31.71
N PRO A 9 -8.70 3.07 -30.38
CA PRO A 9 -7.84 4.08 -29.79
C PRO A 9 -6.46 4.02 -30.44
N ARG A 10 -5.96 5.17 -30.90
CA ARG A 10 -4.57 5.28 -31.33
C ARG A 10 -3.71 5.03 -30.10
N ILE A 11 -3.04 3.88 -30.05
CA ILE A 11 -1.95 3.66 -29.10
C ILE A 11 -0.83 4.60 -29.56
N HIS A 12 -0.73 5.76 -28.92
CA HIS A 12 0.40 6.64 -29.13
C HIS A 12 1.65 5.90 -28.62
N SER A 13 2.62 5.66 -29.49
CA SER A 13 3.90 5.03 -29.18
C SER A 13 4.77 5.80 -28.18
N TRP A 14 4.27 6.92 -27.65
CA TRP A 14 4.86 7.73 -26.57
C TRP A 14 4.57 7.19 -25.17
N THR A 15 3.89 6.06 -25.02
CA THR A 15 3.90 5.34 -23.74
C THR A 15 5.28 4.71 -23.55
N TYR A 16 6.19 5.46 -22.93
CA TYR A 16 7.35 4.89 -22.28
C TYR A 16 6.81 3.91 -21.23
N PRO A 17 6.84 2.58 -21.45
CA PRO A 17 5.99 1.64 -20.71
C PRO A 17 6.30 1.61 -19.20
N GLY A 18 7.42 2.19 -18.78
CA GLY A 18 7.83 2.30 -17.38
C GLY A 18 7.63 3.66 -16.70
N GLN A 19 7.34 4.76 -17.42
CA GLN A 19 7.27 6.09 -16.77
C GLN A 19 6.01 6.28 -15.93
N SER A 20 4.88 5.67 -16.32
CA SER A 20 3.63 5.71 -15.54
C SER A 20 3.58 4.64 -14.45
N GLN A 21 4.55 3.73 -14.41
CA GLN A 21 4.60 2.62 -13.46
C GLN A 21 4.53 3.07 -11.99
N PRO A 22 5.13 4.21 -11.56
CA PRO A 22 4.99 4.69 -10.18
C PRO A 22 3.55 4.97 -9.74
N PHE A 23 2.62 5.15 -10.69
CA PHE A 23 1.21 5.45 -10.42
C PHE A 23 0.28 4.27 -10.75
N ALA A 24 0.81 3.14 -11.23
CA ALA A 24 0.02 1.96 -11.48
C ALA A 24 -0.45 1.38 -10.13
N ASP A 25 -1.71 0.96 -10.05
CA ASP A 25 -2.23 0.29 -8.85
C ASP A 25 -1.41 -0.96 -8.49
N LEU A 26 -1.61 -1.46 -7.26
CA LEU A 26 -0.92 -2.66 -6.78
C LEU A 26 -1.29 -3.89 -7.62
N SER A 27 -0.28 -4.67 -7.99
CA SER A 27 -0.53 -5.96 -8.63
C SER A 27 -1.07 -6.99 -7.61
N PRO A 28 -1.73 -8.07 -8.05
CA PRO A 28 -2.15 -9.15 -7.15
C PRO A 28 -1.01 -9.75 -6.34
N GLU A 29 0.19 -9.84 -6.93
CA GLU A 29 1.40 -10.35 -6.27
C GLU A 29 1.88 -9.36 -5.19
N GLU A 30 1.87 -8.06 -5.48
CA GLU A 30 2.20 -7.01 -4.50
C GLU A 30 1.21 -7.00 -3.33
N LEU A 31 -0.10 -7.09 -3.61
CA LEU A 31 -1.13 -7.22 -2.58
C LEU A 31 -0.90 -8.45 -1.70
N THR A 32 -0.59 -9.59 -2.33
CA THR A 32 -0.30 -10.85 -1.60
C THR A 32 0.93 -10.70 -0.71
N ALA A 33 1.98 -10.02 -1.20
CA ALA A 33 3.19 -9.75 -0.42
C ALA A 33 2.91 -8.85 0.78
N VAL A 34 2.13 -7.78 0.61
CA VAL A 34 1.73 -6.88 1.71
C VAL A 34 0.87 -7.62 2.73
N MET A 35 -0.14 -8.37 2.29
CA MET A 35 -1.00 -9.14 3.20
C MET A 35 -0.20 -10.17 4.00
N SER A 36 0.71 -10.89 3.34
CA SER A 36 1.60 -11.86 3.99
C SER A 36 2.51 -11.20 5.03
N PHE A 37 3.05 -10.01 4.70
CA PHE A 37 3.84 -9.22 5.62
C PHE A 37 3.01 -8.77 6.85
N LEU A 38 1.82 -8.23 6.64
CA LEU A 38 0.94 -7.78 7.73
C LEU A 38 0.54 -8.94 8.66
N ILE A 39 0.14 -10.08 8.11
CA ILE A 39 -0.18 -11.29 8.89
C ILE A 39 1.01 -11.72 9.74
N LYS A 40 2.21 -11.73 9.15
CA LYS A 40 3.44 -12.12 9.87
C LYS A 40 3.78 -11.15 11.00
N HIS A 41 3.59 -9.85 10.81
CA HIS A 41 4.09 -8.81 11.73
C HIS A 41 3.04 -8.30 12.74
N LEU A 42 1.75 -8.36 12.42
CA LEU A 42 0.66 -8.02 13.35
C LEU A 42 0.12 -9.24 14.10
N GLY A 43 0.55 -10.44 13.70
CA GLY A 43 0.32 -11.70 14.40
C GLY A 43 -1.00 -12.39 14.03
N PRO A 44 -1.27 -13.55 14.65
CA PRO A 44 -2.42 -14.40 14.33
C PRO A 44 -3.79 -13.80 14.71
N GLY A 45 -3.81 -12.61 15.31
CA GLY A 45 -5.03 -11.91 15.70
C GLY A 45 -5.73 -11.17 14.56
N LEU A 46 -5.14 -11.13 13.36
CA LEU A 46 -5.81 -10.60 12.18
C LEU A 46 -6.84 -11.60 11.67
N VAL A 47 -8.10 -11.18 11.70
CA VAL A 47 -9.25 -11.92 11.17
C VAL A 47 -9.54 -11.42 9.76
N ASP A 48 -10.03 -12.31 8.89
CA ASP A 48 -10.57 -11.93 7.59
C ASP A 48 -11.67 -10.88 7.78
N ALA A 49 -11.53 -9.73 7.11
CA ALA A 49 -12.46 -8.62 7.20
C ALA A 49 -13.90 -9.01 6.85
N ALA A 50 -14.11 -10.01 5.98
CA ALA A 50 -15.45 -10.50 5.64
C ALA A 50 -16.16 -11.20 6.81
N GLN A 51 -15.40 -11.68 7.80
CA GLN A 51 -15.90 -12.40 8.99
C GLN A 51 -15.65 -11.64 10.29
N ALA A 52 -14.92 -10.52 10.23
CA ALA A 52 -14.49 -9.76 11.39
C ALA A 52 -15.67 -9.13 12.14
N ARG A 53 -15.63 -9.24 13.47
CA ARG A 53 -16.49 -8.51 14.39
C ARG A 53 -15.87 -7.15 14.71
N PRO A 54 -16.64 -6.19 15.27
CA PRO A 54 -16.09 -4.91 15.71
C PRO A 54 -14.95 -5.00 16.73
N SER A 55 -14.87 -6.11 17.46
CA SER A 55 -13.82 -6.40 18.46
C SER A 55 -12.62 -7.14 17.88
N ASP A 56 -12.59 -7.43 16.59
CA ASP A 56 -11.49 -8.15 15.97
C ASP A 56 -10.49 -7.16 15.36
N ASN A 57 -9.27 -7.62 15.12
CA ASN A 57 -8.33 -6.87 14.30
C ASN A 57 -8.49 -7.33 12.85
N CYS A 58 -8.63 -6.42 11.90
CA CYS A 58 -8.73 -6.79 10.49
C CYS A 58 -8.10 -5.73 9.58
N VAL A 59 -7.63 -6.16 8.41
CA VAL A 59 -7.18 -5.25 7.35
C VAL A 59 -8.42 -4.81 6.57
N PHE A 60 -8.73 -3.51 6.59
CA PHE A 60 -9.87 -2.95 5.88
C PHE A 60 -9.55 -2.74 4.39
N SER A 61 -8.39 -2.16 4.09
CA SER A 61 -7.93 -1.93 2.72
C SER A 61 -6.41 -1.97 2.61
N VAL A 62 -5.93 -2.30 1.41
CA VAL A 62 -4.54 -2.14 0.99
C VAL A 62 -4.55 -1.50 -0.38
N GLU A 63 -3.90 -0.35 -0.51
CA GLU A 63 -3.84 0.42 -1.76
C GLU A 63 -2.43 0.97 -2.01
N LEU A 64 -2.20 1.50 -3.21
CA LEU A 64 -0.93 2.12 -3.56
C LEU A 64 -0.71 3.40 -2.74
N GLN A 65 0.42 3.47 -2.02
CA GLN A 65 0.88 4.75 -1.48
C GLN A 65 1.54 5.54 -2.61
N LEU A 66 0.88 6.63 -3.02
CA LEU A 66 1.40 7.47 -4.10
C LEU A 66 2.76 8.08 -3.71
N PRO A 67 3.72 8.12 -4.66
CA PRO A 67 5.02 8.71 -4.39
C PRO A 67 4.89 10.21 -4.15
N ALA A 68 5.79 10.76 -3.32
CA ALA A 68 5.88 12.20 -3.14
C ALA A 68 6.08 12.91 -4.48
N LYS A 69 5.34 14.00 -4.72
CA LYS A 69 5.37 14.76 -5.97
C LYS A 69 6.79 15.12 -6.42
N ALA A 70 7.65 15.54 -5.49
CA ALA A 70 9.02 15.91 -5.79
C ALA A 70 9.86 14.73 -6.36
N ALA A 71 9.68 13.53 -5.80
CA ALA A 71 10.34 12.31 -6.27
C ALA A 71 9.78 11.86 -7.63
N ALA A 72 8.45 11.93 -7.81
CA ALA A 72 7.82 11.64 -9.08
C ALA A 72 8.33 12.56 -10.21
N LEU A 73 8.37 13.89 -9.98
CA LEU A 73 8.91 14.84 -10.96
C LEU A 73 10.41 14.66 -11.21
N ALA A 74 11.18 14.27 -10.18
CA ALA A 74 12.59 13.93 -10.37
C ALA A 74 12.77 12.76 -11.34
N HIS A 75 11.93 11.72 -11.23
CA HIS A 75 11.95 10.58 -12.12
C HIS A 75 11.46 10.94 -13.53
N LEU A 76 10.28 11.55 -13.64
CA LEU A 76 9.61 11.81 -14.93
C LEU A 76 10.34 12.85 -15.78
N ASP A 77 10.75 13.97 -15.19
CA ASP A 77 11.25 15.13 -15.96
C ASP A 77 12.77 15.12 -16.07
N ARG A 78 13.46 14.55 -15.06
CA ARG A 78 14.92 14.65 -14.92
C ARG A 78 15.63 13.30 -15.06
N GLY A 79 14.91 12.22 -15.33
CA GLY A 79 15.48 10.87 -15.43
C GLY A 79 16.10 10.39 -14.11
N GLY A 80 15.64 10.92 -12.98
CA GLY A 80 16.07 10.49 -11.65
C GLY A 80 15.65 9.04 -11.36
N LEU A 81 16.12 8.51 -10.23
CA LEU A 81 15.76 7.16 -9.80
C LEU A 81 14.23 7.00 -9.68
N PRO A 82 13.68 5.83 -10.06
CA PRO A 82 12.28 5.53 -9.80
C PRO A 82 11.96 5.69 -8.30
N PRO A 83 10.84 6.34 -7.95
CA PRO A 83 10.45 6.46 -6.56
C PRO A 83 10.18 5.08 -5.95
N VAL A 84 10.44 4.95 -4.65
CA VAL A 84 10.12 3.74 -3.91
C VAL A 84 8.62 3.50 -3.98
N ARG A 85 8.25 2.26 -4.28
CA ARG A 85 6.86 1.83 -4.39
C ARG A 85 6.43 1.21 -3.07
N GLU A 86 5.39 1.75 -2.47
CA GLU A 86 4.88 1.37 -1.15
C GLU A 86 3.37 1.17 -1.21
N ALA A 87 2.83 0.44 -0.25
CA ALA A 87 1.39 0.27 -0.05
C ALA A 87 0.95 0.97 1.23
N LEU A 88 -0.25 1.54 1.22
CA LEU A 88 -0.96 2.01 2.41
C LEU A 88 -1.95 0.94 2.84
N ALA A 89 -1.83 0.46 4.07
CA ALA A 89 -2.75 -0.49 4.68
C ALA A 89 -3.54 0.18 5.80
N ILE A 90 -4.87 0.13 5.71
CA ILE A 90 -5.78 0.57 6.76
C ILE A 90 -6.17 -0.64 7.60
N ILE A 91 -5.89 -0.58 8.90
CA ILE A 91 -6.14 -1.68 9.83
C ILE A 91 -7.06 -1.21 10.95
N PHE A 92 -8.07 -2.00 11.24
CA PHE A 92 -8.90 -1.84 12.42
C PHE A 92 -8.31 -2.69 13.54
N PHE A 93 -8.04 -2.05 14.68
CA PHE A 93 -7.60 -2.72 15.90
C PHE A 93 -8.74 -2.71 16.91
N GLY A 94 -9.70 -3.64 16.75
CA GLY A 94 -10.86 -3.78 17.64
C GLY A 94 -10.58 -4.55 18.93
N GLY A 95 -9.58 -5.43 18.92
CA GLY A 95 -9.31 -6.40 19.99
C GLY A 95 -8.56 -5.86 21.20
N GLN A 96 -8.60 -4.55 21.43
CA GLN A 96 -7.84 -3.87 22.46
C GLN A 96 -8.71 -2.92 23.29
N PRO A 97 -8.32 -2.55 24.54
CA PRO A 97 -9.14 -1.74 25.43
C PRO A 97 -9.57 -0.37 24.86
N LYS A 98 -8.73 0.22 24.00
CA LYS A 98 -9.01 1.44 23.26
C LYS A 98 -8.91 1.16 21.76
N PRO A 99 -10.00 0.72 21.10
CA PRO A 99 -9.97 0.43 19.67
C PRO A 99 -9.49 1.62 18.85
N ASN A 100 -8.75 1.36 17.78
CA ASN A 100 -8.31 2.41 16.86
C ASN A 100 -8.31 1.94 15.41
N VAL A 101 -8.19 2.90 14.51
CA VAL A 101 -7.88 2.70 13.09
C VAL A 101 -6.47 3.21 12.87
N SER A 102 -5.62 2.41 12.22
CA SER A 102 -4.25 2.79 11.93
C SER A 102 -3.98 2.69 10.42
N GLU A 103 -3.21 3.65 9.92
CA GLU A 103 -2.66 3.68 8.58
C GLU A 103 -1.19 3.26 8.64
N LEU A 104 -0.83 2.18 7.95
CA LEU A 104 0.54 1.68 7.89
C LEU A 104 1.07 1.71 6.46
N VAL A 105 2.23 2.33 6.27
CA VAL A 105 2.96 2.27 5.01
C VAL A 105 3.83 1.01 5.00
N VAL A 106 3.69 0.18 3.98
CA VAL A 106 4.37 -1.10 3.81
C VAL A 106 5.16 -1.10 2.52
N GLY A 107 6.46 -1.33 2.60
CA GLY A 107 7.34 -1.38 1.44
C GLY A 107 8.78 -1.72 1.82
N PRO A 108 9.69 -1.72 0.83
CA PRO A 108 9.45 -1.48 -0.60
C PRO A 108 8.74 -2.66 -1.30
N LEU A 109 8.04 -2.40 -2.40
CA LEU A 109 7.42 -3.41 -3.28
C LEU A 109 8.30 -3.73 -4.51
N PRO A 110 8.20 -4.93 -5.12
CA PRO A 110 7.29 -6.04 -4.78
C PRO A 110 7.80 -6.94 -3.63
N HIS A 111 9.07 -6.80 -3.24
CA HIS A 111 9.68 -7.60 -2.20
C HIS A 111 9.65 -6.85 -0.86
N VAL A 112 8.56 -7.04 -0.12
CA VAL A 112 8.43 -6.46 1.22
C VAL A 112 9.38 -7.18 2.17
N HIS A 113 10.31 -6.43 2.75
CA HIS A 113 11.20 -6.91 3.79
C HIS A 113 11.05 -6.02 5.01
N ALA A 114 11.00 -6.61 6.21
CA ALA A 114 11.18 -5.86 7.44
C ALA A 114 12.62 -5.35 7.44
N GLY A 115 12.83 -4.10 7.02
CA GLY A 115 14.15 -3.49 7.01
C GLY A 115 14.69 -3.37 8.43
N CYS A 116 15.92 -3.84 8.65
CA CYS A 116 16.80 -3.26 9.66
C CYS A 116 16.96 -1.76 9.36
N ASP A 117 16.97 -0.93 10.40
CA ASP A 117 17.02 0.53 10.38
C ASP A 117 17.86 1.16 9.27
N CYS A 118 17.19 1.85 8.35
CA CYS A 118 17.55 3.20 7.88
C CYS A 118 16.43 3.79 7.00
N GLY A 119 15.36 4.30 7.63
CA GLY A 119 14.51 5.33 7.02
C GLY A 119 13.08 4.95 6.61
N ALA A 120 12.70 3.66 6.55
CA ALA A 120 11.30 3.25 6.39
C ALA A 120 10.75 2.82 7.74
N SER A 121 10.03 3.73 8.39
CA SER A 121 9.45 3.55 9.71
C SER A 121 8.28 2.56 9.65
N TRP A 122 8.54 1.25 9.55
CA TRP A 122 7.62 0.29 10.14
C TRP A 122 7.65 0.51 11.66
N ARG A 123 6.82 1.43 12.12
CA ARG A 123 6.41 1.48 13.51
C ARG A 123 5.24 0.51 13.60
N PRO A 124 5.37 -0.66 14.25
CA PRO A 124 4.16 -1.30 14.73
C PRO A 124 3.40 -0.21 15.51
N PRO A 125 2.06 -0.14 15.42
CA PRO A 125 1.33 0.66 16.38
C PRO A 125 1.88 0.21 17.73
N ALA A 126 2.48 1.15 18.46
CA ALA A 126 2.92 0.87 19.80
C ALA A 126 1.74 0.13 20.44
N LEU A 127 2.00 -1.01 21.08
CA LEU A 127 1.21 -1.37 22.23
C LEU A 127 1.17 -0.07 23.03
N LEU A 128 0.08 0.70 22.90
CA LEU A 128 -0.13 1.91 23.63
C LEU A 128 -0.37 1.41 25.04
N THR A 129 0.74 1.13 25.74
CA THR A 129 0.81 1.29 27.17
C THR A 129 0.48 2.76 27.39
N VAL A 130 -0.82 3.03 27.48
CA VAL A 130 -1.32 4.18 28.22
C VAL A 130 -0.77 3.94 29.62
N ALA A 131 0.26 4.70 29.99
CA ALA A 131 0.65 4.82 31.37
C ALA A 131 -0.62 5.14 32.16
N PRO A 132 -0.98 4.34 33.18
CA PRO A 132 -2.10 4.68 34.03
C PRO A 132 -1.78 6.01 34.72
N CYS A 133 -2.76 6.91 34.79
CA CYS A 133 -2.73 7.97 35.81
C CYS A 133 -2.80 7.34 37.20
#